data_AF-A0A932C5T2-F1
#
_entry.id   AF-A0A932C5T2-F1
#
_cell.length_a   1.000
_cell.length_b   1.000
_cell.length_c   1.000
_cell.angle_alpha   90.00
_cell.angle_beta   90.00
_cell.angle_gamma   90.00
#
_symmetry.space_group_name_H-M   'P 1'
#
loop_
_entity.id
_entity.type
_entity.pdbx_description
1 polymer ?
#
loop_
_entity_poly.entity_id
_entity_poly.type
_entity_poly.pdbx_seq_one_letter_code
_entity_poly.pdbx_strand_id
1 'polypeptide(L)'
;MGFFDRQPADQPEATAAAGGVLPQLAAAREKLKAKDVPGAMAIYEAVLAGAGDRADVLVTISGDLGTAGQVPELIELLAPRYDAQRHGAAAGINLLQAYLVTRNAEAAQHLLDLLYELQRPELEARLHGFSNAVAELFVAEHEMADTPMPAEAAKVGLVSVSKPVWFYGLENLAPHLLPQKEGKRRRVAFAQCALPGLENAAARAAQPEDALGRLSRGLALWWAETFACAAGYESVAAVGTSDRKHYALFPAEWVAENVRQLNDSVEGGLDYVVTGAVRNRHEDFEYSLRIWEVKKYRELKVFTTRWTPSTADVELRKFHELVRGYMEWKALPAGTGLAYAAPVAPLAYAHGLGAALTFFLGEKGVLAPEQVPAGPELLLAAAQANPDDARAQLALVSALLRLKAQGAPRPPAAQQHASAWLASPGAQAADVAALIMKLA
;
A
#
# COMPACT_ATOMS: atom_id res chain seq x y z
N MET A 1 -4.11 -68.70 -33.31
CA MET A 1 -4.86 -68.00 -34.36
C MET A 1 -6.20 -67.60 -33.78
N GLY A 2 -6.60 -66.34 -33.91
CA GLY A 2 -7.88 -65.83 -33.43
C GLY A 2 -7.98 -64.34 -33.75
N PHE A 3 -8.68 -64.05 -34.86
CA PHE A 3 -8.98 -62.73 -35.41
C PHE A 3 -10.48 -62.48 -35.16
N PHE A 4 -10.80 -61.27 -34.67
CA PHE A 4 -12.09 -60.56 -34.61
C PHE A 4 -13.27 -61.15 -33.82
N ASP A 5 -13.79 -60.39 -32.83
CA ASP A 5 -14.88 -59.45 -33.15
C ASP A 5 -15.00 -58.29 -32.13
N ARG A 6 -15.44 -57.14 -32.65
CA ARG A 6 -15.49 -55.83 -32.01
C ARG A 6 -16.71 -55.68 -31.10
N GLN A 7 -16.52 -55.20 -29.87
CA GLN A 7 -17.59 -54.61 -29.05
C GLN A 7 -17.94 -53.21 -29.57
N PRO A 8 -19.23 -52.85 -29.73
CA PRO A 8 -19.64 -51.49 -30.04
C PRO A 8 -19.50 -50.58 -28.81
N ALA A 9 -19.16 -49.33 -29.10
CA ALA A 9 -18.92 -48.25 -28.17
C ALA A 9 -20.10 -47.99 -27.22
N ASP A 10 -19.75 -47.75 -25.95
CA ASP A 10 -20.62 -47.16 -24.95
C ASP A 10 -21.27 -45.89 -25.50
N GLN A 11 -22.60 -45.95 -25.62
CA GLN A 11 -23.43 -44.77 -25.66
C GLN A 11 -23.30 -44.10 -24.28
N PRO A 12 -22.99 -42.80 -24.18
CA PRO A 12 -23.10 -42.11 -22.91
C PRO A 12 -24.57 -42.13 -22.48
N GLU A 13 -24.81 -42.76 -21.32
CA GLU A 13 -26.10 -42.81 -20.64
C GLU A 13 -26.67 -41.39 -20.49
N ALA A 14 -27.73 -41.11 -21.22
CA ALA A 14 -28.63 -40.03 -20.91
C ALA A 14 -29.39 -40.39 -19.62
N THR A 15 -28.82 -40.08 -18.46
CA THR A 15 -29.59 -40.05 -17.21
C THR A 15 -30.55 -38.86 -17.26
N ALA A 16 -31.73 -39.11 -17.84
CA ALA A 16 -32.85 -38.20 -17.85
C ALA A 16 -33.22 -37.83 -16.40
N ALA A 17 -33.32 -36.53 -16.15
CA ALA A 17 -33.74 -35.92 -14.90
C ALA A 17 -35.10 -36.45 -14.43
N ALA A 18 -35.08 -37.38 -13.47
CA ALA A 18 -36.28 -37.92 -12.83
C ALA A 18 -36.74 -37.07 -11.62
N GLY A 19 -36.69 -35.74 -11.75
CA GLY A 19 -37.19 -34.81 -10.75
C GLY A 19 -37.76 -33.59 -11.44
N GLY A 20 -39.04 -33.29 -11.20
CA GLY A 20 -39.66 -32.09 -11.76
C GLY A 20 -38.90 -30.81 -11.39
N VAL A 21 -39.22 -29.72 -12.09
CA VAL A 21 -38.55 -28.40 -11.94
C VAL A 21 -38.51 -27.92 -10.48
N LEU A 22 -39.59 -28.10 -9.72
CA LEU A 22 -39.69 -27.64 -8.33
C LEU A 22 -38.67 -28.30 -7.39
N PRO A 23 -38.54 -29.65 -7.34
CA PRO A 23 -37.45 -30.32 -6.61
C PRO A 23 -36.04 -29.83 -6.98
N GLN A 24 -35.78 -29.56 -8.26
CA GLN A 24 -34.47 -29.10 -8.71
C GLN A 24 -34.17 -27.67 -8.23
N LEU A 25 -35.14 -26.75 -8.32
CA LEU A 25 -35.00 -25.40 -7.78
C LEU A 25 -34.79 -25.41 -6.24
N ALA A 26 -35.48 -26.29 -5.53
CA ALA A 26 -35.26 -26.47 -4.09
C ALA A 26 -33.84 -27.00 -3.78
N ALA A 27 -33.33 -27.94 -4.57
CA ALA A 27 -31.97 -28.45 -4.42
C ALA A 27 -30.92 -27.36 -4.68
N ALA A 28 -31.11 -26.53 -5.72
CA ALA A 28 -30.23 -25.39 -5.99
C ALA A 28 -30.23 -24.38 -4.84
N ARG A 29 -31.39 -24.11 -4.23
CA ARG A 29 -31.49 -23.23 -3.04
C ARG A 29 -30.72 -23.79 -1.85
N GLU A 30 -30.77 -25.10 -1.61
CA GLU A 30 -29.97 -25.73 -0.53
C GLU A 30 -28.46 -25.63 -0.83
N LYS A 31 -28.06 -25.72 -2.09
CA LYS A 31 -26.67 -25.47 -2.52
C LYS A 31 -26.24 -24.03 -2.24
N LEU A 32 -27.08 -23.03 -2.53
CA LEU A 32 -26.82 -21.64 -2.17
C LEU A 32 -26.68 -21.45 -0.64
N LYS A 33 -27.54 -22.07 0.18
CA LYS A 33 -27.41 -22.04 1.65
C LYS A 33 -26.10 -22.65 2.14
N ALA A 34 -25.64 -23.71 1.49
CA ALA A 34 -24.36 -24.36 1.77
C ALA A 34 -23.14 -23.59 1.20
N LYS A 35 -23.36 -22.43 0.56
CA LYS A 35 -22.33 -21.63 -0.15
C LYS A 35 -21.65 -22.37 -1.31
N ASP A 36 -22.30 -23.39 -1.84
CA ASP A 36 -21.90 -24.11 -3.05
C ASP A 36 -22.53 -23.43 -4.28
N VAL A 37 -22.02 -22.25 -4.62
CA VAL A 37 -22.51 -21.44 -5.76
C VAL A 37 -22.34 -22.18 -7.09
N PRO A 38 -21.17 -22.80 -7.41
CA PRO A 38 -21.02 -23.55 -8.65
C PRO A 38 -22.01 -24.71 -8.76
N GLY A 39 -22.27 -25.43 -7.65
CA GLY A 39 -23.26 -26.50 -7.61
C GLY A 39 -24.69 -26.01 -7.81
N ALA A 40 -25.05 -24.83 -7.28
CA ALA A 40 -26.35 -24.22 -7.52
C ALA A 40 -26.53 -23.78 -8.98
N MET A 41 -25.51 -23.14 -9.55
CA MET A 41 -25.52 -22.65 -10.94
C MET A 41 -25.67 -23.79 -11.95
N ALA A 42 -24.94 -24.90 -11.77
CA ALA A 42 -25.08 -26.08 -12.61
C ALA A 42 -26.52 -26.63 -12.62
N ILE A 43 -27.21 -26.60 -11.47
CA ILE A 43 -28.62 -27.03 -11.38
C ILE A 43 -29.53 -26.03 -12.10
N TYR A 44 -29.33 -24.72 -11.91
CA TYR A 44 -30.14 -23.71 -12.57
C TYR A 44 -30.01 -23.75 -14.10
N GLU A 45 -28.79 -23.93 -14.61
CA GLU A 45 -28.55 -24.11 -16.05
C GLU A 45 -29.25 -25.35 -16.60
N ALA A 46 -29.16 -26.48 -15.90
CA ALA A 46 -29.85 -27.71 -16.29
C ALA A 46 -31.38 -27.55 -16.29
N VAL A 47 -31.93 -26.85 -15.28
CA VAL A 47 -33.35 -26.52 -15.20
C VAL A 47 -33.77 -25.67 -16.40
N LEU A 48 -33.01 -24.62 -16.73
CA LEU A 48 -33.31 -23.73 -17.86
C LEU A 48 -33.17 -24.46 -19.20
N ALA A 49 -32.19 -25.36 -19.35
CA ALA A 49 -32.03 -26.18 -20.55
C ALA A 49 -33.21 -27.16 -20.78
N GLY A 50 -33.78 -27.71 -19.70
CA GLY A 50 -34.88 -28.67 -19.78
C GLY A 50 -36.28 -28.04 -19.80
N ALA A 51 -36.53 -27.04 -18.95
CA ALA A 51 -37.83 -26.40 -18.80
C ALA A 51 -38.01 -25.15 -19.69
N GLY A 52 -36.93 -24.68 -20.31
CA GLY A 52 -36.86 -23.44 -21.05
C GLY A 52 -36.94 -22.21 -20.17
N ASP A 53 -36.90 -21.05 -20.82
CA ASP A 53 -37.02 -19.74 -20.17
C ASP A 53 -38.49 -19.46 -19.82
N ARG A 54 -39.03 -20.15 -18.82
CA ARG A 54 -40.38 -19.89 -18.32
C ARG A 54 -40.38 -18.77 -17.29
N ALA A 55 -41.42 -17.94 -17.30
CA ALA A 55 -41.56 -16.80 -16.40
C ALA A 55 -41.45 -17.18 -14.91
N ASP A 56 -42.15 -18.24 -14.48
CA ASP A 56 -42.16 -18.71 -13.09
C ASP A 56 -40.79 -19.24 -12.63
N VAL A 57 -40.06 -19.87 -13.55
CA VAL A 57 -38.70 -20.38 -13.30
C VAL A 57 -37.72 -19.22 -13.15
N LEU A 58 -37.71 -18.25 -14.07
CA LEU A 58 -36.80 -17.10 -14.02
C LEU A 58 -37.04 -16.22 -12.78
N VAL A 59 -38.29 -16.01 -12.38
CA VAL A 59 -38.62 -15.28 -11.14
C VAL A 59 -38.07 -16.01 -9.91
N THR A 60 -38.20 -17.34 -9.87
CA THR A 60 -37.72 -18.14 -8.74
C THR A 60 -36.20 -18.11 -8.65
N ILE A 61 -35.51 -18.32 -9.78
CA ILE A 61 -34.04 -18.32 -9.85
C ILE A 61 -33.49 -16.94 -9.45
N SER A 62 -34.05 -15.84 -9.98
CA SER A 62 -33.62 -14.50 -9.58
C SER A 62 -33.86 -14.21 -8.11
N GLY A 63 -35.00 -14.63 -7.56
CA GLY A 63 -35.31 -14.43 -6.14
C GLY A 63 -34.31 -15.16 -5.24
N ASP A 64 -33.96 -16.39 -5.59
CA ASP A 64 -33.00 -17.20 -4.85
C ASP A 64 -31.58 -16.58 -4.89
N LEU A 65 -31.08 -16.23 -6.08
CA LEU A 65 -29.76 -15.64 -6.26
C LEU A 65 -29.66 -14.25 -5.61
N GLY A 66 -30.70 -13.43 -5.74
CA GLY A 66 -30.77 -12.11 -5.12
C GLY A 66 -30.74 -12.19 -3.59
N THR A 67 -31.52 -13.11 -3.01
CA THR A 67 -31.54 -13.33 -1.54
C THR A 67 -30.20 -13.86 -1.02
N ALA A 68 -29.49 -14.67 -1.82
CA ALA A 68 -28.18 -15.20 -1.49
C ALA A 68 -27.01 -14.23 -1.78
N GLY A 69 -27.29 -13.02 -2.29
CA GLY A 69 -26.29 -12.01 -2.64
C GLY A 69 -25.42 -12.37 -3.86
N GLN A 70 -25.84 -13.34 -4.67
CA GLN A 70 -25.13 -13.79 -5.88
C GLN A 70 -25.57 -12.94 -7.09
N VAL A 71 -25.29 -11.64 -7.00
CA VAL A 71 -25.75 -10.63 -7.96
C VAL A 71 -25.10 -10.78 -9.35
N PRO A 72 -23.79 -11.03 -9.48
CA PRO A 72 -23.17 -11.27 -10.78
C PRO A 72 -23.78 -12.49 -11.51
N GLU A 73 -23.97 -13.58 -10.80
CA GLU A 73 -24.54 -14.83 -11.33
C GLU A 73 -26.01 -14.66 -11.74
N LEU A 74 -26.78 -13.85 -11.00
CA LEU A 74 -28.13 -13.46 -11.38
C LEU A 74 -28.12 -12.76 -12.74
N ILE A 75 -27.27 -11.74 -12.91
CA ILE A 75 -27.19 -10.97 -14.16
C ILE A 75 -26.76 -11.87 -15.32
N GLU A 76 -25.67 -12.62 -15.15
CA GLU A 76 -25.14 -13.52 -16.17
C GLU A 76 -26.19 -14.52 -16.66
N LEU A 77 -26.94 -15.10 -15.73
CA LEU A 77 -27.92 -16.12 -16.06
C LEU A 77 -29.21 -15.52 -16.63
N LEU A 78 -29.73 -14.41 -16.08
CA LEU A 78 -31.03 -13.90 -16.49
C LEU A 78 -31.00 -12.88 -17.63
N ALA A 79 -30.00 -12.01 -17.70
CA ALA A 79 -29.96 -10.94 -18.69
C ALA A 79 -30.11 -11.41 -20.15
N PRO A 80 -29.41 -12.47 -20.62
CA PRO A 80 -29.55 -12.91 -22.02
C PRO A 80 -30.88 -13.63 -22.31
N ARG A 81 -31.66 -13.96 -21.27
CA ARG A 81 -32.88 -14.78 -21.38
C ARG A 81 -34.16 -13.97 -21.11
N TYR A 82 -34.04 -12.79 -20.50
CA TYR A 82 -35.21 -12.03 -20.09
C TYR A 82 -35.87 -11.31 -21.27
N ASP A 83 -37.17 -11.50 -21.40
CA ASP A 83 -38.06 -10.79 -22.33
C ASP A 83 -39.23 -10.26 -21.49
N ALA A 84 -39.43 -8.95 -21.48
CA ALA A 84 -40.42 -8.33 -20.60
C ALA A 84 -41.86 -8.74 -20.94
N GLN A 85 -42.18 -8.89 -22.23
CA GLN A 85 -43.53 -9.24 -22.68
C GLN A 85 -43.85 -10.70 -22.40
N ARG A 86 -42.84 -11.58 -22.51
CA ARG A 86 -42.99 -13.02 -22.25
C ARG A 86 -42.90 -13.39 -20.78
N HIS A 87 -42.00 -12.77 -20.02
CA HIS A 87 -41.67 -13.16 -18.65
C HIS A 87 -42.29 -12.27 -17.58
N GLY A 88 -42.80 -11.10 -17.95
CA GLY A 88 -43.46 -10.16 -17.06
C GLY A 88 -42.53 -9.47 -16.07
N ALA A 89 -43.08 -8.51 -15.33
CA ALA A 89 -42.28 -7.54 -14.58
C ALA A 89 -41.49 -8.11 -13.39
N ALA A 90 -41.90 -9.24 -12.79
CA ALA A 90 -41.30 -9.72 -11.55
C ALA A 90 -39.81 -10.10 -11.72
N ALA A 91 -39.47 -10.84 -12.78
CA ALA A 91 -38.08 -11.19 -13.06
C ALA A 91 -37.27 -9.96 -13.50
N GLY A 92 -37.89 -9.06 -14.27
CA GLY A 92 -37.26 -7.80 -14.68
C GLY A 92 -36.96 -6.87 -13.51
N ILE A 93 -37.82 -6.81 -12.50
CA ILE A 93 -37.56 -6.00 -11.29
C ILE A 93 -36.37 -6.56 -10.50
N ASN A 94 -36.25 -7.89 -10.37
CA ASN A 94 -35.09 -8.48 -9.71
C ASN A 94 -33.79 -8.20 -10.47
N LEU A 95 -33.83 -8.28 -11.81
CA LEU A 95 -32.69 -7.95 -12.67
C LEU A 95 -32.36 -6.45 -12.64
N LEU A 96 -33.36 -5.58 -12.55
CA LEU A 96 -33.18 -4.13 -12.40
C LEU A 96 -32.51 -3.79 -11.06
N GLN A 97 -32.94 -4.43 -9.98
CA GLN A 97 -32.28 -4.29 -8.68
C GLN A 97 -30.83 -4.78 -8.72
N ALA A 98 -30.55 -5.87 -9.45
CA ALA A 98 -29.20 -6.35 -9.64
C ALA A 98 -28.31 -5.31 -10.37
N TYR A 99 -28.80 -4.71 -11.45
CA TYR A 99 -28.05 -3.66 -12.16
C TYR A 99 -27.80 -2.41 -11.33
N LEU A 100 -28.76 -2.01 -10.48
CA LEU A 100 -28.56 -0.91 -9.54
C LEU A 100 -27.47 -1.22 -8.51
N VAL A 101 -27.45 -2.44 -7.97
CA VAL A 101 -26.41 -2.88 -7.02
C VAL A 101 -25.03 -2.92 -7.67
N THR A 102 -24.94 -3.36 -8.93
CA THR A 102 -23.67 -3.38 -9.68
C THR A 102 -23.33 -2.04 -10.34
N ARG A 103 -24.14 -0.99 -10.11
CA ARG A 103 -23.99 0.35 -10.71
C ARG A 103 -23.86 0.33 -12.24
N ASN A 104 -24.68 -0.46 -12.92
CA ASN A 104 -24.74 -0.48 -14.38
C ASN A 104 -25.92 0.39 -14.84
N ALA A 105 -25.71 1.72 -14.92
CA ALA A 105 -26.79 2.69 -15.16
C ALA A 105 -27.47 2.50 -16.51
N GLU A 106 -26.71 2.25 -17.58
CA GLU A 106 -27.25 2.05 -18.92
C GLU A 106 -28.14 0.80 -19.00
N ALA A 107 -27.67 -0.34 -18.48
CA ALA A 107 -28.47 -1.57 -18.49
C ALA A 107 -29.71 -1.45 -17.58
N ALA A 108 -29.58 -0.75 -16.44
CA ALA A 108 -30.70 -0.45 -15.57
C ALA A 108 -31.74 0.45 -16.26
N GLN A 109 -31.32 1.48 -16.98
CA GLN A 109 -32.21 2.38 -17.72
C GLN A 109 -32.94 1.65 -18.84
N HIS A 110 -32.22 0.88 -19.66
CA HIS A 110 -32.84 0.11 -20.74
C HIS A 110 -33.88 -0.88 -20.20
N LEU A 111 -33.58 -1.57 -19.10
CA LEU A 111 -34.53 -2.48 -18.47
C LEU A 111 -35.72 -1.76 -17.84
N LEU A 112 -35.52 -0.56 -17.29
CA LEU A 112 -36.58 0.28 -16.76
C LEU A 112 -37.56 0.72 -17.87
N ASP A 113 -37.04 1.10 -19.04
CA ASP A 113 -37.85 1.46 -20.21
C ASP A 113 -38.71 0.28 -20.67
N LEU A 114 -38.12 -0.91 -20.80
CA LEU A 114 -38.84 -2.15 -21.12
C LEU A 114 -39.95 -2.47 -20.10
N LEU A 115 -39.75 -2.15 -18.82
CA LEU A 115 -40.76 -2.37 -17.78
C LEU A 115 -41.91 -1.34 -17.84
N TYR A 116 -41.63 -0.09 -18.22
CA TYR A 116 -42.68 0.91 -18.47
C TYR A 116 -43.52 0.56 -19.71
N GLU A 117 -42.92 -0.03 -20.75
CA GLU A 117 -43.62 -0.49 -21.95
C GLU A 117 -44.66 -1.59 -21.68
N LEU A 118 -44.59 -2.28 -20.53
CA LEU A 118 -45.63 -3.23 -20.11
C LEU A 118 -46.96 -2.56 -19.74
N GLN A 119 -46.98 -1.23 -19.55
CA GLN A 119 -48.18 -0.42 -19.25
C GLN A 119 -49.02 -1.01 -18.10
N ARG A 120 -48.36 -1.32 -16.98
CA ARG A 120 -48.98 -1.87 -15.75
C ARG A 120 -49.20 -0.77 -14.71
N PRO A 121 -50.42 -0.23 -14.54
CA PRO A 121 -50.70 0.88 -13.61
C PRO A 121 -50.26 0.59 -12.17
N GLU A 122 -50.39 -0.66 -11.74
CA GLU A 122 -50.01 -1.10 -10.39
C GLU A 122 -48.50 -1.03 -10.10
N LEU A 123 -47.66 -0.91 -11.13
CA LEU A 123 -46.20 -0.83 -11.00
C LEU A 123 -45.64 0.59 -11.14
N GLU A 124 -46.41 1.55 -11.66
CA GLU A 124 -45.94 2.91 -12.01
C GLU A 124 -45.20 3.58 -10.84
N ALA A 125 -45.81 3.63 -9.66
CA ALA A 125 -45.20 4.24 -8.48
C ALA A 125 -43.86 3.61 -8.10
N ARG A 126 -43.73 2.28 -8.27
CA ARG A 126 -42.48 1.56 -7.98
C ARG A 126 -41.43 1.82 -9.05
N LEU A 127 -41.81 1.86 -10.33
CA LEU A 127 -40.90 2.16 -11.44
C LEU A 127 -40.40 3.61 -11.38
N HIS A 128 -41.22 4.57 -10.91
CA HIS A 128 -40.76 5.93 -10.66
C HIS A 128 -39.66 5.99 -9.59
N GLY A 129 -39.79 5.20 -8.52
CA GLY A 129 -38.73 5.07 -7.51
C GLY A 129 -37.41 4.56 -8.10
N PHE A 130 -37.47 3.60 -9.03
CA PHE A 130 -36.29 3.12 -9.75
C PHE A 130 -35.73 4.16 -10.73
N SER A 131 -36.59 4.94 -11.40
CA SER A 131 -36.15 6.03 -12.28
C SER A 131 -35.27 7.05 -11.56
N ASN A 132 -35.62 7.39 -10.32
CA ASN A 132 -34.81 8.30 -9.51
C ASN A 132 -33.44 7.67 -9.18
N ALA A 133 -33.42 6.39 -8.78
CA ALA A 133 -32.18 5.69 -8.47
C ALA A 133 -31.24 5.54 -9.69
N VAL A 134 -31.80 5.33 -10.90
CA VAL A 134 -31.01 5.31 -12.14
C VAL A 134 -30.50 6.70 -12.50
N ALA A 135 -31.31 7.75 -12.34
CA ALA A 135 -30.88 9.13 -12.56
C ALA A 135 -29.72 9.54 -11.62
N GLU A 136 -29.78 9.15 -10.34
CA GLU A 136 -28.68 9.34 -9.38
C GLU A 136 -27.39 8.63 -9.83
N LEU A 137 -27.48 7.43 -10.42
CA LEU A 137 -26.32 6.73 -10.97
C LEU A 137 -25.70 7.48 -12.15
N PHE A 138 -26.51 7.97 -13.10
CA PHE A 138 -26.01 8.74 -14.25
C PHE A 138 -25.36 10.06 -13.83
N VAL A 139 -25.91 10.75 -12.83
CA VAL A 139 -25.30 11.96 -12.27
C VAL A 139 -23.94 11.62 -11.64
N ALA A 140 -23.88 10.55 -10.84
CA ALA A 140 -22.63 10.10 -10.24
C ALA A 140 -21.59 9.65 -11.29
N GLU A 141 -22.01 9.01 -12.39
CA GLU A 141 -21.14 8.63 -13.50
C GLU A 141 -20.64 9.84 -14.31
N HIS A 142 -21.47 10.86 -14.53
CA HIS A 142 -21.06 12.11 -15.18
C HIS A 142 -20.10 12.91 -14.31
N GLU A 143 -20.34 13.00 -13.00
CA GLU A 143 -19.38 13.59 -12.05
C GLU A 143 -18.03 12.83 -12.05
N MET A 144 -18.06 11.51 -12.25
CA MET A 144 -16.86 10.69 -12.44
C MET A 144 -16.21 10.85 -13.83
N ALA A 145 -16.97 11.15 -14.89
CA ALA A 145 -16.47 11.34 -16.25
C ALA A 145 -15.88 12.74 -16.50
N ASP A 146 -16.38 13.77 -15.81
CA ASP A 146 -15.76 15.11 -15.75
C ASP A 146 -14.52 15.13 -14.83
N THR A 147 -14.22 14.00 -14.18
CA THR A 147 -12.91 13.75 -13.58
C THR A 147 -11.99 13.19 -14.68
N PRO A 148 -10.83 13.82 -14.99
CA PRO A 148 -9.95 13.32 -16.04
C PRO A 148 -9.60 11.85 -15.80
N MET A 149 -9.70 11.03 -16.86
CA MET A 149 -9.38 9.60 -16.83
C MET A 149 -8.11 9.33 -16.00
N PRO A 150 -8.10 8.33 -15.10
CA PRO A 150 -6.87 8.01 -14.39
C PRO A 150 -5.85 7.55 -15.42
N ALA A 151 -4.83 8.39 -15.63
CA ALA A 151 -3.58 7.98 -16.24
C ALA A 151 -3.17 6.66 -15.58
N GLU A 152 -2.92 5.62 -16.41
CA GLU A 152 -2.55 4.26 -15.99
C GLU A 152 -1.84 4.28 -14.64
N ALA A 153 -2.48 3.70 -13.61
CA ALA A 153 -2.08 3.88 -12.23
C ALA A 153 -0.57 3.61 -12.08
N ALA A 154 0.18 4.60 -11.61
CA ALA A 154 1.62 4.55 -11.57
C ALA A 154 2.08 3.28 -10.81
N LYS A 155 3.02 2.51 -11.38
CA LYS A 155 3.50 1.30 -10.73
C LYS A 155 4.37 1.69 -9.55
N VAL A 156 3.92 1.34 -8.35
CA VAL A 156 4.67 1.57 -7.12
C VAL A 156 5.59 0.37 -6.87
N GLY A 157 6.89 0.64 -6.80
CA GLY A 157 7.91 -0.29 -6.32
C GLY A 157 8.44 0.13 -4.94
N LEU A 158 9.16 -0.78 -4.28
CA LEU A 158 9.85 -0.50 -3.02
C LEU A 158 11.37 -0.48 -3.24
N VAL A 159 12.00 0.63 -2.90
CA VAL A 159 13.45 0.74 -2.82
C VAL A 159 13.91 0.30 -1.43
N SER A 160 14.83 -0.66 -1.39
CA SER A 160 15.46 -1.14 -0.16
C SER A 160 16.75 -0.37 0.13
N VAL A 161 16.80 0.28 1.29
CA VAL A 161 17.96 1.03 1.79
C VAL A 161 18.56 0.24 2.95
N SER A 162 19.63 -0.51 2.67
CA SER A 162 20.23 -1.51 3.57
C SER A 162 21.28 -0.95 4.53
N LYS A 163 21.75 0.28 4.31
CA LYS A 163 22.69 0.99 5.18
C LYS A 163 22.10 2.36 5.56
N PRO A 164 22.53 2.98 6.66
CA PRO A 164 22.13 4.35 6.96
C PRO A 164 22.37 5.28 5.76
N VAL A 165 21.39 6.10 5.41
CA VAL A 165 21.40 6.81 4.11
C VAL A 165 22.59 7.77 3.96
N TRP A 166 23.08 8.34 5.06
CA TRP A 166 24.27 9.19 5.07
C TRP A 166 25.57 8.46 4.73
N PHE A 167 25.59 7.12 4.86
CA PHE A 167 26.77 6.30 4.61
C PHE A 167 27.02 6.06 3.12
N TYR A 168 26.00 6.15 2.26
CA TYR A 168 26.21 6.11 0.82
C TYR A 168 27.06 7.31 0.40
N GLY A 169 28.07 7.10 -0.44
CA GLY A 169 29.10 8.09 -0.77
C GLY A 169 30.26 8.20 0.22
N LEU A 170 30.21 7.48 1.35
CA LEU A 170 31.25 7.40 2.38
C LEU A 170 31.75 5.97 2.60
N GLU A 171 31.48 5.05 1.66
CA GLU A 171 31.77 3.63 1.80
C GLU A 171 33.26 3.32 1.95
N ASN A 172 34.12 4.22 1.46
CA ASN A 172 35.57 4.13 1.60
C ASN A 172 36.05 4.29 3.05
N LEU A 173 35.16 4.67 3.98
CA LEU A 173 35.41 4.74 5.41
C LEU A 173 34.90 3.51 6.17
N ALA A 174 34.41 2.48 5.47
CA ALA A 174 34.22 1.17 6.09
C ALA A 174 35.57 0.55 6.50
N PRO A 175 35.62 -0.24 7.59
CA PRO A 175 34.53 -0.53 8.52
C PRO A 175 34.38 0.50 9.66
N HIS A 176 35.19 1.55 9.70
CA HIS A 176 35.28 2.52 10.81
C HIS A 176 33.95 3.21 11.14
N LEU A 177 33.16 3.57 10.13
CA LEU A 177 31.84 4.19 10.35
C LEU A 177 30.72 3.17 10.56
N LEU A 178 30.70 2.12 9.74
CA LEU A 178 29.68 1.08 9.77
C LEU A 178 30.38 -0.29 9.77
N PRO A 179 30.45 -0.96 10.93
CA PRO A 179 31.23 -2.17 11.09
C PRO A 179 30.53 -3.36 10.43
N GLN A 180 31.31 -4.33 9.97
CA GLN A 180 30.75 -5.61 9.56
C GLN A 180 30.27 -6.34 10.81
N LYS A 181 28.99 -6.71 10.84
CA LYS A 181 28.43 -7.53 11.91
C LYS A 181 28.65 -9.00 11.57
N GLU A 182 28.87 -9.82 12.59
CA GLU A 182 29.04 -11.27 12.48
C GLU A 182 27.93 -12.00 13.25
N GLY A 183 27.79 -13.31 13.00
CA GLY A 183 26.82 -14.17 13.68
C GLY A 183 25.37 -13.99 13.21
N LYS A 184 24.48 -14.81 13.81
CA LYS A 184 23.06 -14.87 13.50
C LYS A 184 22.34 -13.63 14.02
N ARG A 185 21.68 -12.90 13.12
CA ARG A 185 20.96 -11.65 13.40
C ARG A 185 19.50 -11.78 12.99
N ARG A 186 18.63 -11.07 13.72
CA ARG A 186 17.23 -10.90 13.33
C ARG A 186 17.16 -9.89 12.17
N ARG A 187 16.52 -10.25 11.07
CA ARG A 187 16.35 -9.37 9.91
C ARG A 187 15.05 -8.59 10.05
N VAL A 188 15.15 -7.26 10.04
CA VAL A 188 14.01 -6.36 10.27
C VAL A 188 13.90 -5.32 9.16
N ALA A 189 12.73 -5.21 8.55
CA ALA A 189 12.44 -4.12 7.62
C ALA A 189 11.62 -3.02 8.30
N PHE A 190 11.94 -1.76 8.03
CA PHE A 190 11.15 -0.59 8.42
C PHE A 190 10.52 0.00 7.16
N ALA A 191 9.22 -0.22 6.98
CA ALA A 191 8.48 0.31 5.85
C ALA A 191 8.15 1.78 6.06
N GLN A 192 8.18 2.57 4.96
CA GLN A 192 7.71 3.94 4.93
C GLN A 192 6.33 4.05 5.60
N CYS A 193 6.16 5.08 6.44
CA CYS A 193 4.92 5.27 7.15
C CYS A 193 3.76 5.56 6.18
N ALA A 194 2.62 4.93 6.43
CA ALA A 194 1.37 5.34 5.84
C ALA A 194 0.96 6.73 6.34
N LEU A 195 0.15 7.41 5.55
CA LEU A 195 -0.46 8.71 5.84
C LEU A 195 -1.98 8.57 5.75
N PRO A 196 -2.64 7.91 6.73
CA PRO A 196 -4.07 7.64 6.65
C PRO A 196 -4.92 8.91 6.56
N GLY A 197 -5.85 8.93 5.61
CA GLY A 197 -6.70 10.10 5.34
C GLY A 197 -6.00 11.18 4.50
N LEU A 198 -4.87 10.86 3.87
CA LEU A 198 -4.24 11.76 2.90
C LEU A 198 -5.06 11.79 1.61
N GLU A 199 -5.69 12.93 1.35
CA GLU A 199 -6.37 13.21 0.09
C GLU A 199 -5.36 13.50 -1.03
N ASN A 200 -5.75 13.18 -2.27
CA ASN A 200 -4.97 13.49 -3.49
C ASN A 200 -3.52 12.97 -3.44
N ALA A 201 -3.30 11.81 -2.82
CA ALA A 201 -1.97 11.24 -2.58
C ALA A 201 -1.09 11.18 -3.85
N ALA A 202 -1.67 10.77 -4.99
CA ALA A 202 -0.95 10.71 -6.27
C ALA A 202 -0.50 12.09 -6.79
N ALA A 203 -1.39 13.09 -6.71
CA ALA A 203 -1.06 14.45 -7.14
C ALA A 203 0.00 15.10 -6.24
N ARG A 204 -0.09 14.88 -4.92
CA ARG A 204 0.93 15.34 -3.97
C ARG A 204 2.26 14.64 -4.17
N ALA A 205 2.24 13.34 -4.44
CA ALA A 205 3.42 12.54 -4.73
C ALA A 205 4.17 13.00 -5.99
N ALA A 206 3.47 13.58 -6.96
CA ALA A 206 4.06 14.12 -8.18
C ALA A 206 4.74 15.49 -8.01
N GLN A 207 4.64 16.12 -6.84
CA GLN A 207 5.28 17.39 -6.52
C GLN A 207 6.55 17.15 -5.66
N PRO A 208 7.48 18.12 -5.59
CA PRO A 208 8.60 18.06 -4.65
C PRO A 208 8.11 17.78 -3.23
N GLU A 209 8.91 17.03 -2.46
CA GLU A 209 8.44 16.53 -1.17
C GLU A 209 8.04 17.62 -0.17
N ASP A 210 6.81 17.53 0.35
CA ASP A 210 6.38 18.33 1.49
C ASP A 210 6.89 17.75 2.83
N ALA A 211 6.66 18.48 3.92
CA ALA A 211 7.12 18.08 5.25
C ALA A 211 6.55 16.72 5.70
N LEU A 212 5.25 16.46 5.47
CA LEU A 212 4.60 15.23 5.94
C LEU A 212 5.06 14.00 5.14
N GLY A 213 5.13 14.13 3.81
CA GLY A 213 5.68 13.11 2.93
C GLY A 213 7.13 12.78 3.29
N ARG A 214 7.96 13.80 3.50
CA ARG A 214 9.36 13.61 3.95
C ARG A 214 9.45 12.92 5.31
N LEU A 215 8.63 13.33 6.27
CA LEU A 215 8.60 12.73 7.61
C LEU A 215 8.22 11.23 7.56
N SER A 216 7.27 10.86 6.69
CA SER A 216 6.82 9.46 6.54
C SER A 216 7.97 8.48 6.21
N ARG A 217 8.92 8.94 5.40
CA ARG A 217 10.15 8.19 5.05
C ARG A 217 11.25 8.39 6.08
N GLY A 218 11.41 9.62 6.57
CA GLY A 218 12.40 10.00 7.58
C GLY A 218 12.31 9.16 8.86
N LEU A 219 11.11 8.91 9.35
CA LEU A 219 10.89 8.05 10.53
C LEU A 219 11.32 6.60 10.27
N ALA A 220 10.97 6.03 9.12
CA ALA A 220 11.37 4.68 8.76
C ALA A 220 12.90 4.54 8.62
N LEU A 221 13.56 5.54 8.02
CA LEU A 221 15.01 5.61 7.92
C LEU A 221 15.69 5.74 9.28
N TRP A 222 15.16 6.58 10.19
CA TRP A 222 15.70 6.74 11.54
C TRP A 222 15.64 5.43 12.33
N TRP A 223 14.55 4.68 12.20
CA TRP A 223 14.44 3.36 12.81
C TRP A 223 15.38 2.34 12.18
N ALA A 224 15.46 2.28 10.85
CA ALA A 224 16.40 1.40 10.18
C ALA A 224 17.85 1.70 10.58
N GLU A 225 18.24 2.96 10.68
CA GLU A 225 19.56 3.36 11.20
C GLU A 225 19.76 2.94 12.65
N THR A 226 18.77 3.18 13.53
CA THR A 226 18.83 2.76 14.93
C THR A 226 19.18 1.28 15.05
N PHE A 227 18.56 0.44 14.23
CA PHE A 227 18.80 -1.00 14.23
C PHE A 227 20.06 -1.39 13.43
N ALA A 228 20.52 -0.54 12.51
CA ALA A 228 21.80 -0.71 11.84
C ALA A 228 22.95 -0.59 12.85
N CYS A 229 22.77 0.14 13.95
CA CYS A 229 23.72 0.20 15.07
C CYS A 229 23.45 -0.82 16.20
N ALA A 230 22.52 -1.76 16.01
CA ALA A 230 22.23 -2.80 17.01
C ALA A 230 23.08 -4.07 16.78
N ALA A 231 23.56 -4.72 17.84
CA ALA A 231 24.33 -5.96 17.72
C ALA A 231 23.50 -7.15 17.19
N GLY A 232 22.22 -7.23 17.56
CA GLY A 232 21.36 -8.39 17.26
C GLY A 232 20.55 -8.31 15.96
N TYR A 233 20.67 -7.23 15.19
CA TYR A 233 19.80 -6.96 14.05
C TYR A 233 20.55 -6.65 12.76
N GLU A 234 19.92 -7.02 11.66
CA GLU A 234 20.19 -6.51 10.32
C GLU A 234 18.94 -5.79 9.85
N SER A 235 19.07 -4.51 9.52
CA SER A 235 17.94 -3.64 9.22
C SER A 235 17.97 -3.14 7.79
N VAL A 236 16.77 -2.93 7.24
CA VAL A 236 16.56 -2.30 5.93
C VAL A 236 15.40 -1.32 6.05
N ALA A 237 15.47 -0.16 5.40
CA ALA A 237 14.31 0.70 5.18
C ALA A 237 13.71 0.39 3.80
N ALA A 238 12.38 0.25 3.73
CA ALA A 238 11.65 0.05 2.48
C ALA A 238 10.83 1.30 2.14
N VAL A 239 11.14 1.94 1.01
CA VAL A 239 10.56 3.23 0.61
C VAL A 239 9.83 3.10 -0.71
N GLY A 240 8.61 3.64 -0.79
CA GLY A 240 7.81 3.60 -2.00
C GLY A 240 8.28 4.60 -3.05
N THR A 241 8.50 4.13 -4.26
CA THR A 241 8.79 4.95 -5.44
C THR A 241 7.91 4.54 -6.61
N SER A 242 7.58 5.48 -7.47
CA SER A 242 6.77 5.31 -8.66
C SER A 242 7.65 5.12 -9.89
N ASP A 243 7.18 4.36 -10.88
CA ASP A 243 7.77 4.30 -12.22
C ASP A 243 7.79 5.66 -12.94
N ARG A 244 7.01 6.63 -12.46
CA ARG A 244 7.05 8.04 -12.87
C ARG A 244 8.16 8.86 -12.20
N LYS A 245 9.15 8.20 -11.57
CA LYS A 245 10.33 8.82 -10.92
C LYS A 245 10.01 9.85 -9.84
N HIS A 246 9.04 9.54 -8.99
CA HIS A 246 8.75 10.30 -7.78
C HIS A 246 8.44 9.34 -6.63
N TYR A 247 8.37 9.83 -5.40
CA TYR A 247 7.98 8.98 -4.27
C TYR A 247 6.54 8.51 -4.39
N ALA A 248 6.21 7.38 -3.78
CA ALA A 248 4.82 7.01 -3.52
C ALA A 248 4.41 7.49 -2.12
N LEU A 249 3.14 7.89 -1.97
CA LEU A 249 2.52 8.19 -0.68
C LEU A 249 1.41 7.17 -0.44
N PHE A 250 1.37 6.60 0.77
CA PHE A 250 0.46 5.51 1.11
C PHE A 250 -0.72 6.03 1.95
N PRO A 251 -1.92 6.27 1.37
CA PRO A 251 -3.06 6.80 2.11
C PRO A 251 -3.76 5.76 2.99
N ALA A 252 -3.34 4.49 2.92
CA ALA A 252 -3.86 3.39 3.72
C ALA A 252 -2.72 2.75 4.53
N GLU A 253 -3.06 2.25 5.72
CA GLU A 253 -2.11 1.51 6.56
C GLU A 253 -1.72 0.20 5.89
N TRP A 254 -0.50 -0.25 6.15
CA TRP A 254 0.01 -1.53 5.67
C TRP A 254 -0.81 -2.69 6.25
N VAL A 255 -1.21 -3.62 5.40
CA VAL A 255 -1.88 -4.87 5.82
C VAL A 255 -0.94 -6.07 5.67
N ALA A 256 -1.36 -7.23 6.20
CA ALA A 256 -0.58 -8.47 6.16
C ALA A 256 -0.12 -8.86 4.74
N GLU A 257 -0.92 -8.56 3.72
CA GLU A 257 -0.58 -8.81 2.32
C GLU A 257 0.60 -7.94 1.84
N ASN A 258 0.64 -6.65 2.22
CA ASN A 258 1.79 -5.80 1.88
C ASN A 258 3.07 -6.27 2.60
N VAL A 259 2.92 -6.78 3.82
CA VAL A 259 4.03 -7.38 4.60
C VAL A 259 4.56 -8.65 3.90
N ARG A 260 3.69 -9.49 3.34
CA ARG A 260 4.08 -10.65 2.52
C ARG A 260 4.90 -10.21 1.30
N GLN A 261 4.36 -9.28 0.53
CA GLN A 261 5.01 -8.75 -0.67
C GLN A 261 6.39 -8.15 -0.38
N LEU A 262 6.52 -7.40 0.71
CA LEU A 262 7.83 -6.87 1.14
C LEU A 262 8.79 -7.99 1.50
N ASN A 263 8.37 -8.98 2.30
CA ASN A 263 9.23 -10.12 2.63
C ASN A 263 9.71 -10.87 1.39
N ASP A 264 8.83 -11.11 0.43
CA ASP A 264 9.13 -11.89 -0.77
C ASP A 264 10.10 -11.14 -1.72
N SER A 265 10.18 -9.81 -1.59
CA SER A 265 11.15 -8.97 -2.30
C SER A 265 12.56 -8.94 -1.68
N VAL A 266 12.73 -9.46 -0.46
CA VAL A 266 14.01 -9.42 0.27
C VAL A 266 14.66 -10.79 0.25
N GLU A 267 15.81 -10.89 -0.43
CA GLU A 267 16.58 -12.13 -0.49
C GLU A 267 16.94 -12.63 0.92
N GLY A 268 16.65 -13.90 1.20
CA GLY A 268 16.87 -14.55 2.50
C GLY A 268 15.78 -14.29 3.56
N GLY A 269 14.70 -13.57 3.22
CA GLY A 269 13.53 -13.34 4.07
C GLY A 269 13.75 -12.42 5.28
N LEU A 270 12.66 -12.04 5.92
CA LEU A 270 12.62 -11.16 7.09
C LEU A 270 12.09 -11.92 8.32
N ASP A 271 12.62 -11.62 9.51
CA ASP A 271 12.04 -12.09 10.76
C ASP A 271 10.89 -11.17 11.20
N TYR A 272 11.10 -9.86 11.03
CA TYR A 272 10.15 -8.82 11.41
C TYR A 272 9.96 -7.78 10.31
N VAL A 273 8.75 -7.26 10.20
CA VAL A 273 8.46 -6.03 9.47
C VAL A 273 7.85 -5.04 10.44
N VAL A 274 8.32 -3.80 10.40
CA VAL A 274 7.82 -2.69 11.19
C VAL A 274 7.18 -1.68 10.26
N THR A 275 5.90 -1.40 10.46
CA THR A 275 5.13 -0.47 9.64
C THR A 275 4.68 0.70 10.50
N GLY A 276 4.79 1.92 9.96
CA GLY A 276 4.31 3.12 10.63
C GLY A 276 3.04 3.69 10.02
N ALA A 277 2.27 4.46 10.77
CA ALA A 277 1.27 5.37 10.23
C ALA A 277 1.29 6.71 10.98
N VAL A 278 1.37 7.82 10.23
CA VAL A 278 1.38 9.18 10.76
C VAL A 278 0.10 9.89 10.35
N ARG A 279 -0.63 10.41 11.33
CA ARG A 279 -1.77 11.31 11.13
C ARG A 279 -1.36 12.71 11.59
N ASN A 280 -1.80 13.73 10.88
CA ASN A 280 -1.65 15.12 11.30
C ASN A 280 -3.01 15.80 11.23
N ARG A 281 -3.48 16.32 12.37
CA ARG A 281 -4.69 17.14 12.45
C ARG A 281 -4.32 18.47 13.10
N HIS A 282 -4.20 19.53 12.32
CA HIS A 282 -3.90 20.88 12.82
C HIS A 282 -2.63 20.94 13.70
N GLU A 283 -1.52 20.38 13.20
CA GLU A 283 -0.22 20.28 13.89
C GLU A 283 -0.21 19.35 15.11
N ASP A 284 -1.30 18.62 15.33
CA ASP A 284 -1.34 17.53 16.28
C ASP A 284 -1.06 16.21 15.56
N PHE A 285 0.14 15.70 15.77
CA PHE A 285 0.64 14.50 15.12
C PHE A 285 0.40 13.28 15.97
N GLU A 286 -0.16 12.24 15.37
CA GLU A 286 -0.26 10.91 15.96
C GLU A 286 0.58 9.95 15.12
N TYR A 287 1.47 9.21 15.77
CA TYR A 287 2.28 8.18 15.15
C TYR A 287 1.99 6.84 15.77
N SER A 288 1.65 5.87 14.93
CA SER A 288 1.56 4.46 15.31
C SER A 288 2.67 3.66 14.64
N LEU A 289 3.25 2.72 15.39
CA LEU A 289 4.26 1.79 14.91
C LEU A 289 3.78 0.37 15.25
N ARG A 290 3.61 -0.45 14.21
CA ARG A 290 3.18 -1.85 14.32
C ARG A 290 4.34 -2.78 13.99
N ILE A 291 4.54 -3.81 14.81
CA ILE A 291 5.57 -4.83 14.63
C ILE A 291 4.88 -6.12 14.19
N TRP A 292 5.30 -6.65 13.05
CA TRP A 292 4.77 -7.88 12.46
C TRP A 292 5.80 -9.00 12.59
N GLU A 293 5.38 -10.17 13.07
CA GLU A 293 6.13 -11.42 12.94
C GLU A 293 5.87 -12.01 11.56
N VAL A 294 6.90 -12.10 10.73
CA VAL A 294 6.76 -12.50 9.33
C VAL A 294 6.40 -13.98 9.21
N LYS A 295 6.94 -14.84 10.09
CA LYS A 295 6.68 -16.30 10.08
C LYS A 295 5.18 -16.66 10.09
N LYS A 296 4.34 -15.85 10.74
CA LYS A 296 2.88 -16.05 10.82
C LYS A 296 2.08 -14.90 10.23
N TYR A 297 2.75 -13.88 9.67
CA TYR A 297 2.15 -12.62 9.21
C TYR A 297 1.16 -12.02 10.22
N ARG A 298 1.55 -12.02 11.50
CA ARG A 298 0.71 -11.53 12.60
C ARG A 298 1.31 -10.27 13.22
N GLU A 299 0.43 -9.36 13.62
CA GLU A 299 0.81 -8.23 14.45
C GLU A 299 1.19 -8.73 15.86
N LEU A 300 2.38 -8.38 16.31
CA LEU A 300 2.86 -8.68 17.67
C LEU A 300 2.51 -7.57 18.64
N LYS A 301 2.68 -6.32 18.20
CA LYS A 301 2.56 -5.15 19.06
C LYS A 301 2.34 -3.88 18.24
N VAL A 302 1.55 -2.98 18.82
CA VAL A 302 1.41 -1.59 18.37
C VAL A 302 1.87 -0.67 19.48
N PHE A 303 2.63 0.35 19.09
CA PHE A 303 2.99 1.49 19.92
C PHE A 303 2.39 2.75 19.30
N THR A 304 1.89 3.65 20.14
CA THR A 304 1.40 4.96 19.70
C THR A 304 2.06 6.06 20.50
N THR A 305 2.30 7.19 19.86
CA THR A 305 2.69 8.45 20.50
C THR A 305 2.03 9.62 19.79
N ARG A 306 1.89 10.74 20.49
CA ARG A 306 1.26 11.95 19.99
C ARG A 306 2.13 13.14 20.36
N TRP A 307 2.26 14.11 19.46
CA TRP A 307 3.03 15.33 19.72
C TRP A 307 2.51 16.53 18.95
N THR A 308 2.87 17.70 19.46
CA THR A 308 2.80 18.99 18.77
C THR A 308 4.22 19.43 18.35
N PRO A 309 4.41 20.45 17.48
CA PRO A 309 5.74 20.90 17.09
C PRO A 309 6.64 21.25 18.27
N SER A 310 6.08 21.78 19.37
CA SER A 310 6.83 22.15 20.58
C SER A 310 7.20 20.96 21.49
N THR A 311 6.55 19.82 21.35
CA THR A 311 6.75 18.63 22.20
C THR A 311 7.38 17.45 21.45
N ALA A 312 7.51 17.56 20.12
CA ALA A 312 7.94 16.50 19.22
C ALA A 312 9.19 15.77 19.70
N ASP A 313 10.27 16.50 19.99
CA ASP A 313 11.56 15.88 20.33
C ASP A 313 11.51 15.12 21.67
N VAL A 314 10.73 15.61 22.63
CA VAL A 314 10.55 14.93 23.93
C VAL A 314 9.77 13.65 23.75
N GLU A 315 8.63 13.69 23.06
CA GLU A 315 7.76 12.53 22.90
C GLU A 315 8.35 11.48 21.96
N LEU A 316 9.07 11.89 20.91
CA LEU A 316 9.77 10.98 20.01
C LEU A 316 10.94 10.27 20.71
N ARG A 317 11.67 10.92 21.63
CA ARG A 317 12.72 10.25 22.41
C ARG A 317 12.15 9.20 23.37
N LYS A 318 11.07 9.52 24.09
CA LYS A 318 10.38 8.55 24.96
C LYS A 318 9.87 7.36 24.16
N PHE A 319 9.27 7.63 23.00
CA PHE A 319 8.79 6.60 22.08
C PHE A 319 9.94 5.73 21.56
N HIS A 320 11.07 6.36 21.23
CA HIS A 320 12.28 5.69 20.77
C HIS A 320 12.81 4.68 21.79
N GLU A 321 12.93 5.09 23.05
CA GLU A 321 13.36 4.28 24.17
C GLU A 321 12.41 3.10 24.42
N LEU A 322 11.09 3.35 24.40
CA LEU A 322 10.06 2.35 24.63
C LEU A 322 10.15 1.20 23.61
N VAL A 323 10.20 1.51 22.32
CA VAL A 323 10.26 0.50 21.25
C VAL A 323 11.60 -0.24 21.28
N ARG A 324 12.72 0.45 21.55
CA ARG A 324 14.03 -0.19 21.72
C ARG A 324 14.06 -1.17 22.87
N GLY A 325 13.42 -0.82 23.99
CA GLY A 325 13.25 -1.71 25.14
C GLY A 325 12.48 -2.99 24.75
N TYR A 326 11.35 -2.85 24.06
CA TYR A 326 10.55 -3.99 23.61
C TYR A 326 11.29 -4.88 22.61
N MET A 327 12.02 -4.27 21.67
CA MET A 327 12.80 -4.99 20.66
C MET A 327 14.15 -5.53 21.18
N GLU A 328 14.39 -5.46 22.50
CA GLU A 328 15.64 -5.93 23.12
C GLU A 328 16.88 -5.33 22.45
N TRP A 329 16.79 -4.06 22.03
CA TRP A 329 17.86 -3.39 21.31
C TRP A 329 19.11 -3.30 22.19
N LYS A 330 20.25 -3.68 21.65
CA LYS A 330 21.56 -3.55 22.28
C LYS A 330 22.53 -2.90 21.32
N ALA A 331 23.23 -1.87 21.79
CA ALA A 331 24.26 -1.19 21.01
C ALA A 331 25.36 -2.17 20.62
N LEU A 332 26.05 -1.87 19.53
CA LEU A 332 27.34 -2.50 19.23
C LEU A 332 28.35 -2.20 20.35
N PRO A 333 29.33 -3.10 20.59
CA PRO A 333 30.40 -2.86 21.56
C PRO A 333 31.15 -1.54 21.28
N ALA A 334 31.59 -0.87 22.34
CA ALA A 334 32.41 0.33 22.20
C ALA A 334 33.67 0.05 21.36
N GLY A 335 34.08 1.03 20.54
CA GLY A 335 35.20 0.87 19.61
C GLY A 335 34.86 0.10 18.33
N THR A 336 33.62 -0.36 18.17
CA THR A 336 33.15 -1.04 16.95
C THR A 336 32.26 -0.11 16.14
N GLY A 337 32.82 0.55 15.13
CA GLY A 337 32.08 1.50 14.31
C GLY A 337 31.80 2.83 15.01
N LEU A 338 30.93 3.64 14.38
CA LEU A 338 30.40 4.85 15.02
C LEU A 338 29.40 4.49 16.13
N ALA A 339 29.64 4.99 17.34
CA ALA A 339 28.74 4.75 18.47
C ALA A 339 27.36 5.38 18.24
N TYR A 340 26.31 4.63 18.58
CA TYR A 340 24.93 5.13 18.47
C TYR A 340 24.56 6.00 19.67
N ALA A 341 24.15 7.24 19.40
CA ALA A 341 23.40 8.08 20.33
C ALA A 341 21.96 8.25 19.84
N ALA A 342 21.00 8.51 20.72
CA ALA A 342 19.71 9.02 20.24
C ALA A 342 19.90 10.51 19.86
N PRO A 343 19.41 10.98 18.70
CA PRO A 343 19.44 12.40 18.36
C PRO A 343 18.75 13.23 19.44
N VAL A 344 19.30 14.40 19.78
CA VAL A 344 18.69 15.33 20.73
C VAL A 344 17.47 16.01 20.12
N ALA A 345 17.44 16.23 18.81
CA ALA A 345 16.31 16.74 18.06
C ALA A 345 15.88 15.72 16.99
N PRO A 346 15.22 14.61 17.38
CA PRO A 346 14.83 13.53 16.48
C PRO A 346 13.87 13.97 15.36
N LEU A 347 13.01 14.98 15.56
CA LEU A 347 12.13 15.44 14.48
C LEU A 347 12.94 16.07 13.35
N ALA A 348 13.85 16.99 13.69
CA ALA A 348 14.76 17.60 12.73
C ALA A 348 15.65 16.53 12.06
N TYR A 349 16.11 15.55 12.83
CA TYR A 349 16.92 14.45 12.33
C TYR A 349 16.16 13.57 11.32
N ALA A 350 14.92 13.18 11.61
CA ALA A 350 14.08 12.41 10.70
C ALA A 350 13.83 13.16 9.38
N HIS A 351 13.53 14.47 9.44
CA HIS A 351 13.43 15.29 8.23
C HIS A 351 14.76 15.34 7.46
N GLY A 352 15.89 15.45 8.16
CA GLY A 352 17.22 15.39 7.56
C GLY A 352 17.46 14.07 6.83
N LEU A 353 17.16 12.93 7.44
CA LEU A 353 17.29 11.62 6.78
C LEU A 353 16.39 11.48 5.55
N GLY A 354 15.15 11.99 5.62
CA GLY A 354 14.26 12.05 4.46
C GLY A 354 14.85 12.88 3.31
N ALA A 355 15.41 14.05 3.60
CA ALA A 355 16.08 14.89 2.61
C ALA A 355 17.36 14.23 2.04
N ALA A 356 18.16 13.57 2.89
CA ALA A 356 19.34 12.82 2.45
C ALA A 356 18.96 11.70 1.47
N LEU A 357 17.84 11.02 1.71
CA LEU A 357 17.30 10.02 0.79
C LEU A 357 16.95 10.63 -0.56
N THR A 358 16.34 11.81 -0.58
CA THR A 358 15.99 12.50 -1.83
C THR A 358 17.23 12.83 -2.66
N PHE A 359 18.31 13.32 -2.03
CA PHE A 359 19.60 13.50 -2.73
C PHE A 359 20.17 12.18 -3.27
N PHE A 360 20.14 11.13 -2.46
CA PHE A 360 20.66 9.82 -2.86
C PHE A 360 19.87 9.23 -4.03
N LEU A 361 18.53 9.22 -3.98
CA LEU A 361 17.70 8.66 -5.04
C LEU A 361 17.68 9.53 -6.30
N GLY A 362 17.83 10.85 -6.16
CA GLY A 362 18.06 11.76 -7.27
C GLY A 362 19.37 11.46 -7.99
N GLU A 363 20.48 11.27 -7.26
CA GLU A 363 21.77 10.86 -7.82
C GLU A 363 21.68 9.52 -8.57
N LYS A 364 20.87 8.57 -8.08
CA LYS A 364 20.64 7.27 -8.74
C LYS A 364 19.63 7.32 -9.89
N GLY A 365 19.05 8.47 -10.20
CA GLY A 365 18.06 8.63 -11.26
C GLY A 365 16.72 7.93 -10.99
N VAL A 366 16.49 7.52 -9.73
CA VAL A 366 15.23 6.94 -9.26
C VAL A 366 14.18 8.04 -9.10
N LEU A 367 14.59 9.24 -8.69
CA LEU A 367 13.75 10.43 -8.68
C LEU A 367 14.10 11.35 -9.85
N ALA A 368 13.09 12.03 -10.39
CA ALA A 368 13.26 13.05 -11.40
C ALA A 368 13.96 14.29 -10.80
N PRO A 369 14.76 15.06 -11.57
CA PRO A 369 15.48 16.23 -11.06
C PRO A 369 14.56 17.24 -10.37
N GLU A 370 13.33 17.40 -10.84
CA GLU A 370 12.34 18.33 -10.29
C GLU A 370 11.88 17.93 -8.88
N GLN A 371 12.02 16.65 -8.51
CA GLN A 371 11.71 16.14 -7.17
C GLN A 371 12.82 16.45 -6.15
N VAL A 372 14.02 16.78 -6.61
CA VAL A 372 15.20 16.97 -5.77
C VAL A 372 15.30 18.44 -5.36
N PRO A 373 15.38 18.77 -4.06
CA PRO A 373 15.53 20.15 -3.62
C PRO A 373 16.86 20.74 -4.12
N ALA A 374 16.87 22.04 -4.38
CA ALA A 374 18.04 22.73 -4.91
C ALA A 374 19.25 22.74 -3.96
N GLY A 375 19.01 22.64 -2.65
CA GLY A 375 20.05 22.76 -1.63
C GLY A 375 19.84 21.85 -0.41
N PRO A 376 20.88 21.73 0.44
CA PRO A 376 20.87 20.85 1.60
C PRO A 376 20.35 21.56 2.88
N GLU A 377 19.46 22.55 2.78
CA GLU A 377 19.04 23.39 3.92
C GLU A 377 18.45 22.57 5.07
N LEU A 378 17.68 21.52 4.76
CA LEU A 378 17.11 20.62 5.76
C LEU A 378 18.18 19.76 6.46
N LEU A 379 19.25 19.40 5.75
CA LEU A 379 20.38 18.67 6.32
C LEU A 379 21.22 19.59 7.21
N LEU A 380 21.40 20.84 6.80
CA LEU A 380 22.05 21.86 7.63
C LEU A 380 21.26 22.09 8.92
N ALA A 381 19.93 22.28 8.83
CA ALA A 381 19.08 22.44 10.00
C ALA A 381 19.14 21.21 10.93
N ALA A 382 19.11 20.00 10.39
CA ALA A 382 19.24 18.77 11.17
C ALA A 382 20.60 18.66 11.88
N ALA A 383 21.69 19.03 11.20
CA ALA A 383 23.05 19.06 11.75
C ALA A 383 23.21 20.14 12.83
N GLN A 384 22.62 21.32 12.66
CA GLN A 384 22.64 22.39 13.66
C GLN A 384 21.81 22.03 14.90
N ALA A 385 20.68 21.36 14.72
CA ALA A 385 19.84 20.89 15.81
C ALA A 385 20.46 19.71 16.58
N ASN A 386 21.42 19.00 15.98
CA ASN A 386 22.12 17.86 16.57
C ASN A 386 23.66 18.02 16.44
N PRO A 387 24.26 19.01 17.11
CA PRO A 387 25.65 19.39 16.91
C PRO A 387 26.64 18.27 17.30
N ASP A 388 26.32 17.50 18.32
CA ASP A 388 27.17 16.41 18.84
C ASP A 388 26.93 15.07 18.14
N ASP A 389 25.91 14.98 17.26
CA ASP A 389 25.61 13.75 16.53
C ASP A 389 26.37 13.69 15.21
N ALA A 390 27.48 12.93 15.20
CA ALA A 390 28.30 12.74 14.02
C ALA A 390 27.51 12.27 12.79
N ARG A 391 26.40 11.53 12.94
CA ARG A 391 25.60 11.07 11.78
C ARG A 391 24.82 12.20 11.13
N ALA A 392 24.31 13.14 11.93
CA ALA A 392 23.64 14.33 11.40
C ALA A 392 24.63 15.18 10.58
N GLN A 393 25.87 15.29 11.08
CA GLN A 393 26.94 16.01 10.38
C GLN A 393 27.37 15.26 9.11
N LEU A 394 27.53 13.93 9.18
CA LEU A 394 27.87 13.10 8.03
C LEU A 394 26.78 13.11 6.96
N ALA A 395 25.49 13.21 7.32
CA ALA A 395 24.41 13.38 6.36
C ALA A 395 24.58 14.67 5.53
N LEU A 396 24.91 15.78 6.18
CA LEU A 396 25.22 17.06 5.50
C LEU A 396 26.48 16.96 4.64
N VAL A 397 27.58 16.42 5.19
CA VAL A 397 28.85 16.23 4.46
C VAL A 397 28.65 15.37 3.22
N SER A 398 27.93 14.26 3.36
CA SER A 398 27.63 13.33 2.27
C SER A 398 26.81 14.01 1.16
N ALA A 399 25.83 14.86 1.49
CA ALA A 399 25.10 15.64 0.49
C ALA A 399 25.97 16.70 -0.20
N LEU A 400 26.85 17.40 0.53
CA LEU A 400 27.77 18.37 -0.06
C LEU A 400 28.78 17.72 -1.00
N LEU A 401 29.24 16.50 -0.70
CA LEU A 401 30.09 15.72 -1.59
C LEU A 401 29.35 15.31 -2.88
N ARG A 402 28.06 14.96 -2.79
CA ARG A 402 27.22 14.69 -3.97
C ARG A 402 27.04 15.93 -4.84
N LEU A 403 26.69 17.06 -4.24
CA LEU A 403 26.56 18.33 -4.96
C LEU A 403 27.87 18.69 -5.66
N LYS A 404 29.02 18.53 -5.00
CA LYS A 404 30.34 18.71 -5.61
C LYS A 404 30.54 17.80 -6.83
N ALA A 405 30.25 16.51 -6.69
CA ALA A 405 30.43 15.52 -7.75
C ALA A 405 29.54 15.80 -8.98
N GLN A 406 28.36 16.38 -8.76
CA GLN A 406 27.42 16.77 -9.81
C GLN A 406 27.71 18.16 -10.42
N GLY A 407 28.71 18.89 -9.90
CA GLY A 407 28.96 20.28 -10.29
C GLY A 407 27.88 21.26 -9.84
N ALA A 408 27.02 20.85 -8.90
CA ALA A 408 25.93 21.67 -8.39
C ALA A 408 26.42 22.69 -7.35
N PRO A 409 25.73 23.83 -7.19
CA PRO A 409 26.07 24.82 -6.17
C PRO A 409 26.09 24.21 -4.76
N ARG A 410 27.10 24.57 -3.98
CA ARG A 410 27.20 24.22 -2.56
C ARG A 410 26.96 25.48 -1.74
N PRO A 411 25.83 25.61 -1.03
CA PRO A 411 25.53 26.83 -0.28
C PRO A 411 26.63 27.15 0.74
N PRO A 412 27.12 28.41 0.81
CA PRO A 412 28.26 28.77 1.67
C PRO A 412 28.04 28.45 3.15
N ALA A 413 26.83 28.66 3.68
CA ALA A 413 26.51 28.37 5.07
C ALA A 413 26.64 26.86 5.39
N ALA A 414 26.16 26.00 4.48
CA ALA A 414 26.28 24.55 4.63
C ALA A 414 27.75 24.10 4.55
N GLN A 415 28.51 24.66 3.60
CA GLN A 415 29.94 24.34 3.45
C GLN A 415 30.78 24.81 4.64
N GLN A 416 30.53 26.01 5.16
CA GLN A 416 31.20 26.53 6.35
C GLN A 416 30.89 25.67 7.58
N HIS A 417 29.61 25.33 7.81
CA HIS A 417 29.22 24.46 8.92
C HIS A 417 29.91 23.09 8.85
N ALA A 418 29.85 22.42 7.70
CA ALA A 418 30.47 21.11 7.51
C ALA A 418 31.99 21.16 7.68
N SER A 419 32.65 22.20 7.18
CA SER A 419 34.11 22.36 7.29
C SER A 419 34.53 22.64 8.75
N ALA A 420 33.76 23.47 9.46
CA ALA A 420 33.98 23.74 10.88
C ALA A 420 33.82 22.46 11.73
N TRP A 421 32.79 21.66 11.46
CA TRP A 421 32.63 20.39 12.17
C TRP A 421 33.73 19.38 11.84
N LEU A 422 34.17 19.26 10.58
CA LEU A 422 35.26 18.35 10.20
C LEU A 422 36.62 18.72 10.82
N ALA A 423 36.80 19.99 11.20
CA ALA A 423 37.96 20.46 11.96
C ALA A 423 37.80 20.28 13.49
N SER A 424 36.64 19.83 13.96
CA SER A 424 36.34 19.69 15.39
C SER A 424 36.85 18.37 16.00
N PRO A 425 36.99 18.31 17.34
CA PRO A 425 37.27 17.06 18.04
C PRO A 425 36.23 15.95 17.78
N GLY A 426 34.97 16.32 17.48
CA GLY A 426 33.91 15.34 17.17
C GLY A 426 34.20 14.57 15.88
N ALA A 427 34.72 15.25 14.85
CA ALA A 427 35.13 14.60 13.61
C ALA A 427 36.40 13.76 13.76
N GLN A 428 37.31 14.15 14.67
CA GLN A 428 38.48 13.34 15.01
C GLN A 428 38.06 12.06 15.75
N ALA A 429 37.14 12.17 16.71
CA ALA A 429 36.61 11.02 17.46
C ALA A 429 35.85 10.03 16.56
N ALA A 430 35.20 10.53 15.50
CA ALA A 430 34.55 9.71 14.48
C ALA A 430 35.49 9.21 13.38
N ASP A 431 36.77 9.57 13.41
CA ASP A 431 37.80 9.25 12.40
C ASP A 431 37.42 9.69 10.97
N VAL A 432 36.87 10.90 10.84
CA VAL A 432 36.40 11.47 9.56
C VAL A 432 36.99 12.82 9.22
N ALA A 433 37.90 13.35 10.04
CA ALA A 433 38.51 14.67 9.81
C ALA A 433 39.14 14.81 8.41
N ALA A 434 39.68 13.72 7.85
CA ALA A 434 40.26 13.70 6.49
C ALA A 434 39.27 14.05 5.37
N LEU A 435 37.95 13.96 5.61
CA LEU A 435 36.93 14.38 4.64
C LEU A 435 36.98 15.88 4.33
N ILE A 436 37.62 16.70 5.17
CA ILE A 436 37.78 18.13 4.92
C ILE A 436 38.48 18.40 3.59
N MET A 437 39.45 17.56 3.22
CA MET A 437 40.18 17.66 1.95
C MET A 437 39.31 17.31 0.75
N LYS A 438 38.27 16.48 0.93
CA LYS A 438 37.30 16.17 -0.13
C LYS A 438 36.27 17.29 -0.28
N LEU A 439 35.99 18.06 0.77
CA LEU A 439 35.07 19.20 0.74
C LEU A 439 35.71 20.49 0.24
N ALA A 440 37.01 20.71 0.42
CA ALA A 440 37.76 21.77 -0.27
C ALA A 440 37.61 21.59 -1.78
#